data_AF-A0A4R4M8L8-F1
#
_entry.id   AF-A0A4R4M8L8-F1
#
_cell.length_a   1.000
_cell.length_b   1.000
_cell.length_c   1.000
_cell.angle_alpha   90.00
_cell.angle_beta   90.00
_cell.angle_gamma   90.00
#
_symmetry.space_group_name_H-M   'P 1'
#
loop_
_entity.id
_entity.type
_entity.pdbx_description
1 polymer ?
#
loop_
_entity_poly.entity_id
_entity_poly.type
_entity_poly.pdbx_seq_one_letter_code
_entity_poly.pdbx_strand_id
1 'polypeptide(L)'
;MRRFGRLTTTRKRRQLGIFRRPRDASAVTPPAISEFWEWWAQARPTIEASLAAGPDQPEGETPGEGLSADAIEELSRRVHKIHPGLLWEIGGAEDRAPSLTVTGGGNPELRGVTERWVRAAPSGAAAGGWRFHPARQPDPEMLGQDLVLGDHEFDLEYVRLGMRADAGRARVHLTAYHPDFLFVAEEQQIQVAMNVLHWALGEDDVARWVGEVTIATESPIDALPPSMLPSVIEQVAEPFGEPTWLTGEGRTPRGHPARLGARFPLHRQDYPLCDLHVAISVPYANSNPDRLPVEPSSGALRAFEKKLAKLGDRAVLAVRETGDGLRVFHLYADPDSGVISELDQLAAAWSEGKAKVASTSDPGWKALMPYQP
;
A
#
# COMPACT_ATOMS: atom_id res chain seq x y z
N MET A 1 -9.30 -48.83 -27.41
CA MET A 1 -8.47 -49.66 -26.50
C MET A 1 -7.10 -49.01 -26.37
N ARG A 2 -6.88 -48.17 -25.35
CA ARG A 2 -5.58 -47.84 -24.73
C ARG A 2 -5.84 -46.88 -23.56
N ARG A 3 -5.27 -47.24 -22.42
CA ARG A 3 -5.46 -46.68 -21.07
C ARG A 3 -4.70 -45.36 -20.92
N PHE A 4 -5.24 -44.41 -20.17
CA PHE A 4 -4.46 -43.37 -19.50
C PHE A 4 -4.70 -43.44 -17.99
N GLY A 5 -3.59 -43.54 -17.27
CA GLY A 5 -3.51 -43.93 -15.86
C GLY A 5 -3.85 -42.82 -14.88
N ARG A 6 -4.35 -43.25 -13.72
CA ARG A 6 -4.37 -42.49 -12.47
C ARG A 6 -2.93 -42.25 -12.01
N LEU A 7 -2.58 -41.00 -11.72
CA LEU A 7 -1.55 -40.69 -10.73
C LEU A 7 -2.21 -39.97 -9.55
N THR A 8 -2.50 -40.77 -8.52
CA THR A 8 -2.65 -40.33 -7.14
C THR A 8 -1.31 -39.80 -6.64
N THR A 9 -1.23 -38.51 -6.31
CA THR A 9 -0.14 -37.98 -5.47
C THR A 9 -0.74 -37.33 -4.22
N THR A 10 -0.73 -38.11 -3.15
CA THR A 10 -1.10 -37.69 -1.79
C THR A 10 0.01 -36.79 -1.23
N ARG A 11 -0.13 -35.46 -1.31
CA ARG A 11 0.71 -34.55 -0.51
C ARG A 11 0.18 -34.52 0.93
N LYS A 12 0.82 -35.28 1.82
CA LYS A 12 0.73 -35.09 3.28
C LYS A 12 1.21 -33.67 3.61
N ARG A 13 0.31 -32.75 3.95
CA ARG A 13 0.67 -31.52 4.66
C ARG A 13 1.00 -31.88 6.11
N ARG A 14 2.24 -31.61 6.52
CA ARG A 14 2.68 -31.67 7.92
C ARG A 14 1.87 -30.67 8.73
N GLN A 15 1.34 -31.12 9.86
CA GLN A 15 0.87 -30.25 10.95
C GLN A 15 2.03 -29.35 11.37
N LEU A 16 1.93 -28.04 11.13
CA LEU A 16 2.72 -27.07 11.87
C LEU A 16 2.04 -26.89 13.24
N GLY A 17 2.78 -27.23 14.29
CA GLY A 17 2.42 -26.91 15.65
C GLY A 17 2.24 -25.40 15.82
N ILE A 18 1.16 -25.03 16.52
CA ILE A 18 0.81 -23.66 16.86
C ILE A 18 1.81 -23.18 17.93
N PHE A 19 2.91 -22.57 17.49
CA PHE A 19 3.72 -21.74 18.38
C PHE A 19 3.01 -20.39 18.52
N ARG A 20 2.36 -20.19 19.67
CA ARG A 20 1.83 -18.89 20.08
C ARG A 20 3.03 -17.98 20.35
N ARG A 21 3.42 -17.16 19.38
CA ARG A 21 4.30 -16.01 19.67
C ARG A 21 3.53 -15.03 20.58
N PRO A 22 4.18 -14.42 21.58
CA PRO A 22 3.61 -13.33 22.33
C PRO A 22 3.10 -12.25 21.36
N ARG A 23 1.90 -11.73 21.61
CA ARG A 23 1.38 -10.56 20.91
C ARG A 23 2.22 -9.37 21.37
N ASP A 24 3.16 -8.90 20.57
CA ASP A 24 3.78 -7.58 20.77
C ASP A 24 2.73 -6.53 20.43
N ALA A 25 1.88 -6.24 21.40
CA ALA A 25 1.00 -5.09 21.41
C ALA A 25 1.62 -4.07 22.35
N SER A 26 2.38 -3.13 21.79
CA SER A 26 2.72 -1.90 22.49
C SER A 26 2.81 -0.75 21.51
N ALA A 27 1.93 0.23 21.72
CA ALA A 27 1.79 1.48 20.99
C ALA A 27 2.96 2.43 21.26
N VAL A 28 4.16 2.04 20.83
CA VAL A 28 5.38 2.83 21.01
C VAL A 28 5.91 3.16 19.63
N THR A 29 5.90 4.45 19.28
CA THR A 29 6.67 4.96 18.15
C THR A 29 8.06 4.31 18.20
N PRO A 30 8.50 3.58 17.17
CA PRO A 30 9.79 2.91 17.17
C PRO A 30 10.89 3.87 17.65
N PRO A 31 11.78 3.47 18.58
CA PRO A 31 12.78 4.39 19.15
C PRO A 31 13.59 5.14 18.08
N ALA A 32 13.90 4.48 16.96
CA ALA A 32 14.60 5.10 15.83
C ALA A 32 13.83 6.27 15.18
N ILE A 33 12.49 6.25 15.19
CA ILE A 33 11.68 7.36 14.68
C ILE A 33 11.73 8.55 15.66
N SER A 34 11.62 8.31 16.97
CA SER A 34 11.76 9.37 17.97
C SER A 34 13.16 10.01 17.92
N GLU A 35 14.20 9.18 17.86
CA GLU A 35 15.59 9.64 17.73
C GLU A 35 15.85 10.41 16.43
N PHE A 36 15.17 10.07 15.33
CA PHE A 36 15.22 10.83 14.09
C PHE A 36 14.71 12.26 14.32
N TRP A 37 13.53 12.42 14.94
CA TRP A 37 12.92 13.73 15.13
C TRP A 37 13.65 14.59 16.17
N GLU A 38 14.21 13.98 17.21
CA GLU A 38 15.10 14.68 18.17
C GLU A 38 16.37 15.23 17.51
N TRP A 39 16.93 14.47 16.57
CA TRP A 39 18.07 14.92 15.77
C TRP A 39 17.66 15.99 14.76
N TRP A 40 16.55 15.80 14.06
CA TRP A 40 16.04 16.74 13.05
C TRP A 40 15.88 18.15 13.63
N ALA A 41 15.37 18.27 14.86
CA ALA A 41 15.22 19.56 15.54
C ALA A 41 16.54 20.33 15.69
N GLN A 42 17.68 19.63 15.78
CA GLN A 42 19.01 20.23 15.89
C GLN A 42 19.65 20.45 14.51
N ALA A 43 19.42 19.54 13.56
CA ALA A 43 20.02 19.58 12.23
C ALA A 43 19.33 20.55 11.27
N ARG A 44 18.02 20.78 11.43
CA ARG A 44 17.20 21.57 10.49
C ARG A 44 17.78 22.94 10.16
N PRO A 45 18.23 23.79 11.10
CA PRO A 45 18.79 25.10 10.75
C PRO A 45 20.03 25.01 9.85
N THR A 46 20.85 23.97 10.00
CA THR A 46 22.01 23.74 9.14
C THR A 46 21.61 23.23 7.76
N ILE A 47 20.58 22.38 7.70
CA ILE A 47 19.99 21.91 6.43
C ILE A 47 19.40 23.10 5.67
N GLU A 48 18.61 23.96 6.32
CA GLU A 48 18.03 25.18 5.75
C GLU A 48 19.12 26.14 5.24
N ALA A 49 20.19 26.33 6.02
CA ALA A 49 21.31 27.17 5.60
C ALA A 49 22.05 26.60 4.38
N SER A 50 22.15 25.27 4.26
CA SER A 50 22.76 24.61 3.10
C SER A 50 21.91 24.82 1.85
N LEU A 51 20.60 24.58 1.95
CA LEU A 51 19.65 24.80 0.85
C LEU A 51 19.65 26.26 0.37
N ALA A 52 19.70 27.21 1.30
CA ALA A 52 19.70 28.64 0.97
C ALA A 52 21.02 29.15 0.35
N ALA A 53 22.14 28.42 0.53
CA ALA A 53 23.41 28.82 -0.04
C ALA A 53 23.47 28.62 -1.57
N GLY A 54 22.57 27.78 -2.12
CA GLY A 54 22.57 27.41 -3.54
C GLY A 54 23.81 26.58 -3.93
N PRO A 55 23.74 25.77 -4.99
CA PRO A 55 24.91 25.03 -5.43
C PRO A 55 25.91 25.98 -6.13
N ASP A 56 27.16 26.00 -5.65
CA ASP A 56 28.31 26.61 -6.36
C ASP A 56 28.81 25.70 -7.53
N GLN A 57 28.02 24.69 -7.95
CA GLN A 57 28.36 23.70 -8.99
C GLN A 57 27.12 23.29 -9.83
N PRO A 58 27.30 22.83 -11.09
CA PRO A 58 26.18 22.62 -12.01
C PRO A 58 25.29 21.44 -11.63
N GLU A 59 24.05 21.58 -12.07
CA GLU A 59 22.83 20.77 -11.92
C GLU A 59 23.08 19.25 -11.96
N GLY A 60 22.41 18.55 -11.03
CA GLY A 60 22.41 17.10 -10.97
C GLY A 60 21.27 16.61 -10.09
N GLU A 61 20.28 15.96 -10.72
CA GLU A 61 19.02 15.37 -10.23
C GLU A 61 19.22 14.30 -9.12
N THR A 62 19.93 14.64 -8.05
CA THR A 62 20.29 13.73 -6.97
C THR A 62 19.51 14.05 -5.69
N PRO A 63 19.17 13.05 -4.86
CA PRO A 63 18.49 13.29 -3.59
C PRO A 63 19.32 14.22 -2.69
N GLY A 64 18.74 15.38 -2.35
CA GLY A 64 19.42 16.38 -1.53
C GLY A 64 20.12 17.48 -2.33
N GLU A 65 19.64 17.80 -3.53
CA GLU A 65 20.09 18.98 -4.30
C GLU A 65 20.17 20.23 -3.40
N GLY A 66 21.32 20.91 -3.43
CA GLY A 66 21.63 22.05 -2.55
C GLY A 66 22.10 21.70 -1.13
N LEU A 67 22.18 20.42 -0.73
CA LEU A 67 22.77 20.01 0.55
C LEU A 67 24.28 19.76 0.43
N SER A 68 24.99 19.91 1.56
CA SER A 68 26.37 19.42 1.67
C SER A 68 26.41 17.88 1.69
N ALA A 69 27.51 17.30 1.21
CA ALA A 69 27.72 15.85 1.21
C ALA A 69 27.57 15.22 2.62
N ASP A 70 28.08 15.91 3.65
CA ASP A 70 27.96 15.49 5.05
C ASP A 70 26.50 15.45 5.51
N ALA A 71 25.67 16.41 5.08
CA ALA A 71 24.25 16.44 5.41
C ALA A 71 23.48 15.30 4.72
N ILE A 72 23.82 15.00 3.46
CA ILE A 72 23.25 13.88 2.69
C ILE A 72 23.60 12.54 3.37
N GLU A 73 24.87 12.34 3.75
CA GLU A 73 25.32 11.12 4.43
C GLU A 73 24.62 10.94 5.78
N GLU A 74 24.56 12.01 6.59
CA GLU A 74 23.93 11.94 7.91
C GLU A 74 22.41 11.70 7.81
N LEU A 75 21.70 12.40 6.91
CA LEU A 75 20.27 12.21 6.71
C LEU A 75 19.98 10.77 6.24
N SER A 76 20.77 10.28 5.28
CA SER A 76 20.70 8.89 4.83
C SER A 76 20.92 7.92 5.99
N ARG A 77 21.95 8.12 6.81
CA ARG A 77 22.24 7.27 7.97
C ARG A 77 21.08 7.26 8.97
N ARG A 78 20.43 8.41 9.20
CA ARG A 78 19.29 8.56 10.12
C ARG A 78 18.03 7.85 9.59
N VAL A 79 17.73 7.99 8.30
CA VAL A 79 16.60 7.29 7.66
C VAL A 79 16.82 5.78 7.65
N HIS A 80 18.01 5.32 7.26
CA HIS A 80 18.33 3.88 7.25
C HIS A 80 18.37 3.25 8.65
N LYS A 81 18.58 4.05 9.71
CA LYS A 81 18.44 3.58 11.10
C LYS A 81 16.98 3.24 11.45
N ILE A 82 16.01 3.91 10.85
CA ILE A 82 14.59 3.55 10.98
C ILE A 82 14.34 2.22 10.25
N HIS A 83 14.72 2.15 8.99
CA HIS A 83 14.68 0.91 8.21
C HIS A 83 15.59 1.02 6.96
N PRO A 84 16.38 -0.03 6.62
CA PRO A 84 17.38 0.03 5.54
C PRO A 84 16.79 0.13 4.12
N GLY A 85 15.49 -0.13 3.95
CA GLY A 85 14.80 0.01 2.67
C GLY A 85 14.06 1.34 2.48
N LEU A 86 14.19 2.29 3.41
CA LEU A 86 13.59 3.61 3.27
C LEU A 86 14.49 4.52 2.44
N LEU A 87 13.85 5.34 1.60
CA LEU A 87 14.47 6.40 0.83
C LEU A 87 13.97 7.75 1.33
N TRP A 88 14.64 8.82 0.94
CA TRP A 88 14.22 10.18 1.29
C TRP A 88 14.45 11.14 0.13
N GLU A 89 13.67 12.21 0.11
CA GLU A 89 13.87 13.33 -0.80
C GLU A 89 13.58 14.65 -0.05
N ILE A 90 14.34 15.69 -0.37
CA ILE A 90 13.98 17.06 0.01
C ILE A 90 13.39 17.72 -1.23
N GLY A 91 12.25 18.36 -1.06
CA GLY A 91 11.55 19.07 -2.13
C GLY A 91 11.07 20.45 -1.65
N GLY A 92 10.32 21.12 -2.52
CA GLY A 92 9.90 22.50 -2.35
C GLY A 92 10.69 23.41 -3.27
N ALA A 93 10.06 23.86 -4.35
CA ALA A 93 10.57 24.92 -5.22
C ALA A 93 10.85 26.21 -4.43
N GLU A 94 11.61 27.15 -5.02
CA GLU A 94 12.02 28.42 -4.38
C GLU A 94 10.86 29.19 -3.70
N ASP A 95 9.63 29.07 -4.23
CA ASP A 95 8.41 29.73 -3.71
C ASP A 95 7.50 28.85 -2.86
N ARG A 96 7.86 27.58 -2.63
CA ARG A 96 7.07 26.62 -1.84
C ARG A 96 7.77 26.32 -0.52
N ALA A 97 6.99 26.13 0.54
CA ALA A 97 7.53 25.68 1.82
C ALA A 97 8.29 24.35 1.63
N PRO A 98 9.52 24.23 2.20
CA PRO A 98 10.37 23.06 2.01
C PRO A 98 9.67 21.81 2.53
N SER A 99 9.95 20.68 1.89
CA SER A 99 9.39 19.40 2.26
C SER A 99 10.45 18.34 2.44
N LEU A 100 10.22 17.43 3.37
CA LEU A 100 10.97 16.19 3.50
C LEU A 100 10.00 15.02 3.30
N THR A 101 10.26 14.21 2.29
CA THR A 101 9.58 12.94 2.09
C THR A 101 10.46 11.82 2.62
N VAL A 102 9.88 10.89 3.38
CA VAL A 102 10.47 9.57 3.65
C VAL A 102 9.53 8.52 3.08
N THR A 103 10.04 7.68 2.21
CA THR A 103 9.26 6.77 1.36
C THR A 103 9.80 5.35 1.39
N GLY A 104 8.92 4.37 1.14
CA GLY A 104 9.28 2.97 0.97
C GLY A 104 9.67 2.60 -0.47
N GLY A 105 9.69 3.55 -1.40
CA GLY A 105 9.99 3.31 -2.82
C GLY A 105 9.02 2.34 -3.48
N GLY A 106 7.72 2.43 -3.14
CA GLY A 106 6.69 1.50 -3.63
C GLY A 106 6.62 0.17 -2.88
N ASN A 107 7.46 -0.07 -1.86
CA ASN A 107 7.34 -1.26 -1.02
C ASN A 107 6.15 -1.12 -0.03
N PRO A 108 5.07 -1.90 -0.18
CA PRO A 108 3.89 -1.77 0.67
C PRO A 108 4.19 -2.10 2.14
N GLU A 109 5.18 -2.94 2.43
CA GLU A 109 5.52 -3.31 3.81
C GLU A 109 6.03 -2.11 4.63
N LEU A 110 6.57 -1.09 3.97
CA LEU A 110 7.14 0.09 4.63
C LEU A 110 6.14 1.23 4.82
N ARG A 111 4.96 1.18 4.20
CA ARG A 111 3.98 2.28 4.25
C ARG A 111 3.52 2.63 5.67
N GLY A 112 3.34 1.62 6.53
CA GLY A 112 3.02 1.84 7.94
C GLY A 112 4.16 2.48 8.72
N VAL A 113 5.42 2.18 8.37
CA VAL A 113 6.60 2.80 8.99
C VAL A 113 6.71 4.27 8.62
N THR A 114 6.54 4.62 7.34
CA THR A 114 6.58 6.02 6.89
C THR A 114 5.42 6.84 7.42
N GLU A 115 4.23 6.23 7.56
CA GLU A 115 3.07 6.86 8.21
C GLU A 115 3.33 7.15 9.69
N ARG A 116 3.92 6.20 10.43
CA ARG A 116 4.29 6.44 11.85
C ARG A 116 5.39 7.49 11.95
N TRP A 117 6.31 7.54 11.00
CA TRP A 117 7.34 8.58 10.92
C TRP A 117 6.72 9.97 10.78
N VAL A 118 5.82 10.17 9.82
CA VAL A 118 5.19 11.49 9.62
C VAL A 118 4.27 11.88 10.78
N ARG A 119 3.57 10.92 11.41
CA ARG A 119 2.72 11.19 12.59
C ARG A 119 3.52 11.60 13.82
N ALA A 120 4.79 11.21 13.90
CA ALA A 120 5.71 11.62 14.95
C ALA A 120 6.42 12.95 14.64
N ALA A 121 6.19 13.54 13.45
CA ALA A 121 6.82 14.78 13.04
C ALA A 121 6.45 15.97 13.96
N PRO A 122 7.34 16.96 14.11
CA PRO A 122 7.00 18.19 14.81
C PRO A 122 5.89 18.94 14.08
N SER A 123 4.99 19.58 14.85
CA SER A 123 3.87 20.36 14.32
C SER A 123 3.94 21.83 14.73
N GLY A 124 3.27 22.71 13.98
CA GLY A 124 3.18 24.14 14.29
C GLY A 124 4.55 24.83 14.19
N ALA A 125 4.87 25.72 15.12
CA ALA A 125 6.15 26.44 15.13
C ALA A 125 7.37 25.52 15.16
N ALA A 126 7.26 24.35 15.80
CA ALA A 126 8.34 23.37 15.85
C ALA A 126 8.64 22.75 14.48
N ALA A 127 7.70 22.77 13.53
CA ALA A 127 7.92 22.31 12.16
C ALA A 127 8.76 23.30 11.33
N GLY A 128 8.83 24.58 11.74
CA GLY A 128 9.65 25.59 11.05
C GLY A 128 9.22 25.84 9.60
N GLY A 129 7.93 25.65 9.29
CA GLY A 129 7.40 25.77 7.94
C GLY A 129 7.56 24.53 7.06
N TRP A 130 8.30 23.50 7.51
CA TRP A 130 8.47 22.27 6.73
C TRP A 130 7.18 21.46 6.60
N ARG A 131 7.01 20.84 5.43
CA ARG A 131 6.02 19.80 5.18
C ARG A 131 6.70 18.43 5.21
N PHE A 132 6.01 17.44 5.78
CA PHE A 132 6.54 16.09 5.89
C PHE A 132 5.59 15.12 5.19
N HIS A 133 6.13 14.26 4.32
CA HIS A 133 5.34 13.34 3.51
C HIS A 133 5.78 11.89 3.74
N PRO A 134 4.85 10.95 3.96
CA PRO A 134 5.15 9.53 4.15
C PRO A 134 5.30 8.74 2.82
N ALA A 135 5.18 9.42 1.69
CA ALA A 135 5.21 8.86 0.34
C ALA A 135 5.52 10.01 -0.65
N ARG A 136 6.15 9.69 -1.78
CA ARG A 136 6.49 10.69 -2.80
C ARG A 136 5.23 11.39 -3.32
N GLN A 137 5.28 12.72 -3.39
CA GLN A 137 4.20 13.54 -3.92
C GLN A 137 4.30 13.64 -5.46
N PRO A 138 3.19 13.83 -6.18
CA PRO A 138 3.26 14.18 -7.59
C PRO A 138 4.06 15.48 -7.77
N ASP A 139 4.87 15.51 -8.82
CA ASP A 139 5.61 16.68 -9.27
C ASP A 139 5.54 16.80 -10.81
N PRO A 140 4.45 17.35 -11.35
CA PRO A 140 4.24 17.43 -12.79
C PRO A 140 5.26 18.31 -13.53
N GLU A 141 5.97 19.20 -12.83
CA GLU A 141 6.99 20.07 -13.42
C GLU A 141 8.19 19.24 -13.90
N MET A 142 8.51 18.15 -13.19
CA MET A 142 9.54 17.18 -13.58
C MET A 142 9.23 16.47 -14.90
N LEU A 143 7.97 16.40 -15.33
CA LEU A 143 7.60 15.71 -16.59
C LEU A 143 8.05 16.45 -17.85
N GLY A 144 8.45 17.72 -17.73
CA GLY A 144 9.01 18.52 -18.81
C GLY A 144 10.51 18.78 -18.65
N GLN A 145 11.18 18.07 -17.74
CA GLN A 145 12.63 18.13 -17.58
C GLN A 145 13.29 16.93 -18.25
N ASP A 146 14.60 17.02 -18.45
CA ASP A 146 15.41 15.85 -18.76
C ASP A 146 15.56 14.99 -17.49
N LEU A 147 15.75 13.68 -17.70
CA LEU A 147 16.10 12.73 -16.64
C LEU A 147 17.43 12.08 -16.97
N VAL A 148 18.43 12.26 -16.11
CA VAL A 148 19.76 11.66 -16.27
C VAL A 148 19.85 10.35 -15.50
N LEU A 149 20.09 9.24 -16.20
CA LEU A 149 20.33 7.91 -15.60
C LEU A 149 21.62 7.31 -16.13
N GLY A 150 22.68 7.39 -15.33
CA GLY A 150 24.01 6.90 -15.70
C GLY A 150 24.66 7.84 -16.70
N ASP A 151 24.97 7.35 -17.89
CA ASP A 151 25.54 8.11 -19.01
C ASP A 151 24.49 8.50 -20.07
N HIS A 152 23.20 8.24 -19.81
CA HIS A 152 22.11 8.56 -20.72
C HIS A 152 21.18 9.63 -20.12
N GLU A 153 20.72 10.53 -20.98
CA GLU A 153 19.79 11.61 -20.68
C GLU A 153 18.50 11.38 -21.47
N PHE A 154 17.36 11.45 -20.79
CA PHE A 154 16.04 11.20 -21.36
C PHE A 154 15.21 12.47 -21.32
N ASP A 155 14.88 13.03 -22.49
CA ASP A 155 13.88 14.10 -22.59
C ASP A 155 12.47 13.52 -22.36
N LEU A 156 11.93 13.83 -21.18
CA LEU A 156 10.67 13.25 -20.73
C LEU A 156 9.46 13.71 -21.55
N GLU A 157 9.58 14.79 -22.34
CA GLU A 157 8.52 15.22 -23.27
C GLU A 157 8.29 14.19 -24.38
N TYR A 158 9.25 13.30 -24.66
CA TYR A 158 9.09 12.21 -25.63
C TYR A 158 8.47 10.93 -25.04
N VAL A 159 8.24 10.88 -23.72
CA VAL A 159 7.58 9.72 -23.12
C VAL A 159 6.13 9.63 -23.60
N ARG A 160 5.72 8.43 -23.98
CA ARG A 160 4.35 8.12 -24.42
C ARG A 160 3.83 6.92 -23.64
N LEU A 161 2.59 7.03 -23.17
CA LEU A 161 1.92 6.00 -22.40
C LEU A 161 0.71 5.47 -23.17
N GLY A 162 0.73 4.19 -23.52
CA GLY A 162 -0.48 3.44 -23.82
C GLY A 162 -1.22 3.14 -22.52
N MET A 163 -2.51 3.45 -22.45
CA MET A 163 -3.30 3.31 -21.21
C MET A 163 -4.51 2.43 -21.45
N ARG A 164 -4.68 1.39 -20.64
CA ARG A 164 -5.83 0.48 -20.69
C ARG A 164 -6.47 0.34 -19.31
N ALA A 165 -7.67 0.90 -19.16
CA ALA A 165 -8.46 0.70 -17.96
C ALA A 165 -8.89 -0.78 -17.82
N ASP A 166 -8.82 -1.29 -16.60
CA ASP A 166 -9.36 -2.57 -16.15
C ASP A 166 -10.32 -2.30 -15.01
N ALA A 167 -11.60 -2.10 -15.35
CA ALA A 167 -12.66 -1.85 -14.39
C ALA A 167 -12.91 -3.04 -13.45
N GLY A 168 -12.58 -4.27 -13.88
CA GLY A 168 -12.73 -5.47 -13.05
C GLY A 168 -11.72 -5.51 -11.90
N ARG A 169 -10.57 -4.85 -12.08
CA ARG A 169 -9.52 -4.71 -11.06
C ARG A 169 -9.43 -3.33 -10.43
N ALA A 170 -10.18 -2.36 -10.95
CA ALA A 170 -10.07 -0.95 -10.60
C ALA A 170 -8.62 -0.46 -10.79
N ARG A 171 -8.03 -0.78 -11.95
CA ARG A 171 -6.64 -0.46 -12.29
C ARG A 171 -6.52 0.09 -13.70
N VAL A 172 -5.42 0.78 -13.97
CA VAL A 172 -4.98 1.15 -15.33
C VAL A 172 -3.67 0.45 -15.62
N HIS A 173 -3.66 -0.36 -16.68
CA HIS A 173 -2.45 -0.95 -17.22
C HIS A 173 -1.77 0.01 -18.17
N LEU A 174 -0.45 0.08 -18.08
CA LEU A 174 0.35 1.06 -18.80
C LEU A 174 1.38 0.36 -19.68
N THR A 175 1.57 0.95 -20.86
CA THR A 175 2.67 0.61 -21.76
C THR A 175 3.49 1.87 -21.98
N ALA A 176 4.68 1.92 -21.39
CA ALA A 176 5.58 3.06 -21.49
C ALA A 176 6.50 2.92 -22.70
N TYR A 177 6.65 4.01 -23.43
CA TYR A 177 7.55 4.15 -24.57
C TYR A 177 8.35 5.44 -24.43
N HIS A 178 9.61 5.37 -24.80
CA HIS A 178 10.48 6.50 -25.11
C HIS A 178 11.35 6.07 -26.31
N PRO A 179 11.66 6.95 -27.27
CA PRO A 179 12.48 6.59 -28.44
C PRO A 179 13.81 5.93 -28.07
N ASP A 180 14.41 6.36 -26.94
CA ASP A 180 15.71 5.85 -26.51
C ASP A 180 15.67 4.50 -25.79
N PHE A 181 14.48 3.93 -25.51
CA PHE A 181 14.39 2.61 -24.88
C PHE A 181 15.09 1.52 -25.69
N LEU A 182 15.23 1.69 -27.01
CA LEU A 182 15.97 0.77 -27.88
C LEU A 182 17.49 0.76 -27.64
N PHE A 183 18.03 1.77 -26.96
CA PHE A 183 19.48 1.98 -26.80
C PHE A 183 19.99 1.80 -25.38
N VAL A 184 19.08 1.55 -24.42
CA VAL A 184 19.39 1.49 -22.98
C VAL A 184 18.96 0.17 -22.38
N ALA A 185 19.53 -0.17 -21.22
CA ALA A 185 19.20 -1.42 -20.54
C ALA A 185 17.76 -1.43 -20.01
N GLU A 186 17.15 -2.61 -19.91
CA GLU A 186 15.79 -2.78 -19.38
C GLU A 186 15.61 -2.14 -17.99
N GLU A 187 16.65 -2.17 -17.16
CA GLU A 187 16.65 -1.51 -15.86
C GLU A 187 16.45 0.01 -15.96
N GLN A 188 17.14 0.69 -16.88
CA GLN A 188 16.95 2.12 -17.14
C GLN A 188 15.55 2.40 -17.71
N GLN A 189 15.05 1.54 -18.62
CA GLN A 189 13.69 1.68 -19.18
C GLN A 189 12.63 1.65 -18.06
N ILE A 190 12.76 0.70 -17.12
CA ILE A 190 11.87 0.58 -15.97
C ILE A 190 12.02 1.79 -15.05
N GLN A 191 13.25 2.27 -14.80
CA GLN A 191 13.49 3.46 -13.97
C GLN A 191 12.83 4.71 -14.57
N VAL A 192 12.98 4.97 -15.88
CA VAL A 192 12.29 6.08 -16.56
C VAL A 192 10.79 5.95 -16.40
N ALA A 193 10.22 4.78 -16.72
CA ALA A 193 8.79 4.54 -16.59
C ALA A 193 8.30 4.82 -15.16
N MET A 194 8.95 4.25 -14.14
CA MET A 194 8.52 4.41 -12.76
C MET A 194 8.69 5.84 -12.23
N ASN A 195 9.75 6.57 -12.60
CA ASN A 195 9.91 7.97 -12.22
C ASN A 195 8.80 8.84 -12.81
N VAL A 196 8.51 8.67 -14.11
CA VAL A 196 7.40 9.37 -14.79
C VAL A 196 6.07 9.10 -14.10
N LEU A 197 5.79 7.86 -13.69
CA LEU A 197 4.55 7.53 -12.97
C LEU A 197 4.48 8.21 -11.61
N HIS A 198 5.57 8.20 -10.85
CA HIS A 198 5.60 8.84 -9.54
C HIS A 198 5.54 10.37 -9.62
N TRP A 199 6.14 11.00 -10.63
CA TRP A 199 6.00 12.43 -10.84
C TRP A 199 4.59 12.81 -11.33
N ALA A 200 3.97 12.00 -12.17
CA ALA A 200 2.60 12.24 -12.62
C ALA A 200 1.56 12.06 -11.50
N LEU A 201 1.67 11.00 -10.69
CA LEU A 201 0.61 10.57 -9.76
C LEU A 201 0.99 10.61 -8.28
N GLY A 202 2.27 10.64 -7.95
CA GLY A 202 2.75 10.30 -6.61
C GLY A 202 2.70 8.80 -6.32
N GLU A 203 3.40 8.39 -5.27
CA GLU A 203 3.59 6.97 -4.94
C GLU A 203 2.29 6.30 -4.48
N ASP A 204 1.45 6.99 -3.69
CA ASP A 204 0.22 6.41 -3.18
C ASP A 204 -0.79 6.12 -4.33
N ASP A 205 -0.94 7.01 -5.31
CA ASP A 205 -1.87 6.79 -6.42
C ASP A 205 -1.34 5.82 -7.48
N VAL A 206 -0.01 5.73 -7.67
CA VAL A 206 0.60 4.61 -8.39
C VAL A 206 0.19 3.29 -7.72
N ALA A 207 0.36 3.18 -6.40
CA ALA A 207 0.01 1.97 -5.66
C ALA A 207 -1.50 1.67 -5.62
N ARG A 208 -2.37 2.68 -5.72
CA ARG A 208 -3.84 2.51 -5.77
C ARG A 208 -4.34 2.11 -7.15
N TRP A 209 -3.85 2.73 -8.21
CA TRP A 209 -4.55 2.70 -9.49
C TRP A 209 -3.73 2.12 -10.63
N VAL A 210 -2.40 2.15 -10.56
CA VAL A 210 -1.57 1.55 -11.60
C VAL A 210 -1.54 0.03 -11.42
N GLY A 211 -1.75 -0.69 -12.53
CA GLY A 211 -1.65 -2.14 -12.61
C GLY A 211 -0.31 -2.58 -13.18
N GLU A 212 -0.36 -3.45 -14.18
CA GLU A 212 0.83 -3.85 -14.94
C GLU A 212 1.41 -2.67 -15.72
N VAL A 213 2.74 -2.52 -15.65
CA VAL A 213 3.53 -1.58 -16.45
C VAL A 213 4.42 -2.41 -17.37
N THR A 214 4.30 -2.15 -18.66
CA THR A 214 5.07 -2.83 -19.72
C THR A 214 5.91 -1.79 -20.47
N ILE A 215 7.08 -2.21 -20.97
CA ILE A 215 7.91 -1.36 -21.82
C ILE A 215 7.64 -1.72 -23.29
N ALA A 216 7.45 -0.70 -24.12
CA ALA A 216 7.34 -0.85 -25.56
C ALA A 216 8.56 -0.30 -26.29
N THR A 217 8.97 -1.00 -27.34
CA THR A 217 10.03 -0.60 -28.27
C THR A 217 9.51 0.20 -29.46
N GLU A 218 8.20 0.26 -29.65
CA GLU A 218 7.51 1.06 -30.66
C GLU A 218 6.44 1.91 -29.96
N SER A 219 6.19 3.12 -30.47
CA SER A 219 5.17 4.01 -29.91
C SER A 219 3.79 3.35 -29.99
N PRO A 220 3.01 3.30 -28.89
CA PRO A 220 1.63 2.83 -28.95
C PRO A 220 0.77 3.72 -29.87
N ILE A 221 -0.25 3.13 -30.52
CA ILE A 221 -1.08 3.81 -31.53
C ILE A 221 -1.86 5.01 -30.94
N ASP A 222 -2.48 4.82 -29.77
CA ASP A 222 -3.27 5.84 -29.08
C ASP A 222 -2.57 6.32 -27.80
N ALA A 223 -1.25 6.55 -27.89
CA ALA A 223 -0.46 6.93 -26.73
C ALA A 223 -0.71 8.38 -26.29
N LEU A 224 -0.79 8.60 -24.98
CA LEU A 224 -0.94 9.91 -24.36
C LEU A 224 0.34 10.33 -23.64
N PRO A 225 0.61 11.64 -23.49
CA PRO A 225 1.72 12.09 -22.66
C PRO A 225 1.43 11.78 -21.16
N PRO A 226 2.47 11.63 -20.33
CA PRO A 226 2.31 11.35 -18.90
C PRO A 226 1.47 12.37 -18.14
N SER A 227 1.46 13.64 -18.57
CA SER A 227 0.68 14.72 -17.98
C SER A 227 -0.84 14.47 -18.01
N MET A 228 -1.33 13.60 -18.89
CA MET A 228 -2.75 13.20 -18.95
C MET A 228 -3.13 12.10 -17.95
N LEU A 229 -2.13 11.44 -17.33
CA LEU A 229 -2.37 10.29 -16.47
C LEU A 229 -3.27 10.61 -15.25
N PRO A 230 -3.11 11.74 -14.53
CA PRO A 230 -4.01 12.08 -13.41
C PRO A 230 -5.48 12.13 -13.81
N SER A 231 -5.81 12.74 -14.95
CA SER A 231 -7.18 12.83 -15.44
C SER A 231 -7.76 11.47 -15.85
N VAL A 232 -6.93 10.57 -16.40
CA VAL A 232 -7.35 9.20 -16.71
C VAL A 232 -7.63 8.42 -15.43
N ILE A 233 -6.75 8.54 -14.42
CA ILE A 233 -6.97 7.90 -13.12
C ILE A 233 -8.24 8.42 -12.45
N GLU A 234 -8.49 9.73 -12.47
CA GLU A 234 -9.72 10.33 -11.92
C GLU A 234 -10.98 9.72 -12.54
N GLN A 235 -11.03 9.60 -13.87
CA GLN A 235 -12.16 8.97 -14.57
C GLN A 235 -12.34 7.49 -14.22
N VAL A 236 -11.23 6.77 -14.00
CA VAL A 236 -11.27 5.36 -13.59
C VAL A 236 -11.68 5.21 -12.14
N ALA A 237 -11.33 6.17 -11.27
CA ALA A 237 -11.65 6.17 -9.85
C ALA A 237 -13.09 6.61 -9.57
N GLU A 238 -13.70 7.44 -10.42
CA GLU A 238 -15.05 8.01 -10.23
C GLU A 238 -16.12 6.95 -9.86
N PRO A 239 -16.24 5.79 -10.54
CA PRO A 239 -17.25 4.78 -10.20
C PRO A 239 -17.06 4.13 -8.81
N PHE A 240 -15.91 4.35 -8.18
CA PHE A 240 -15.47 3.71 -6.95
C PHE A 240 -15.40 4.65 -5.74
N GLY A 241 -15.95 5.87 -5.87
CA GLY A 241 -15.97 6.86 -4.77
C GLY A 241 -16.67 6.35 -3.50
N GLU A 242 -17.60 5.39 -3.63
CA GLU A 242 -18.17 4.66 -2.50
C GLU A 242 -17.72 3.19 -2.52
N PRO A 243 -17.17 2.66 -1.40
CA PRO A 243 -16.77 1.25 -1.32
C PRO A 243 -17.94 0.30 -1.58
N THR A 244 -17.78 -0.57 -2.55
CA THR A 244 -18.76 -1.61 -2.88
C THR A 244 -18.33 -2.97 -2.35
N TRP A 245 -19.20 -3.98 -2.51
CA TRP A 245 -18.88 -5.37 -2.19
C TRP A 245 -19.02 -6.23 -3.44
N LEU A 246 -17.91 -6.80 -3.89
CA LEU A 246 -17.96 -7.93 -4.81
C LEU A 246 -18.49 -9.14 -4.06
N THR A 247 -19.35 -9.92 -4.71
CA THR A 247 -19.89 -11.16 -4.14
C THR A 247 -19.60 -12.32 -5.07
N GLY A 248 -19.28 -13.47 -4.48
CA GLY A 248 -18.96 -14.68 -5.22
C GLY A 248 -19.51 -15.92 -4.51
N GLU A 249 -19.67 -16.98 -5.28
CA GLU A 249 -20.05 -18.29 -4.79
C GLU A 249 -18.90 -19.27 -5.01
N GLY A 250 -18.76 -20.22 -4.09
CA GLY A 250 -17.70 -21.21 -4.14
C GLY A 250 -18.07 -22.47 -3.36
N ARG A 251 -17.05 -23.26 -3.03
CA ARG A 251 -17.21 -24.46 -2.21
C ARG A 251 -16.19 -24.47 -1.08
N THR A 252 -16.62 -24.90 0.11
CA THR A 252 -15.71 -25.15 1.24
C THR A 252 -14.80 -26.33 0.92
N PRO A 253 -13.72 -26.56 1.70
CA PRO A 253 -12.88 -27.75 1.55
C PRO A 253 -13.64 -29.08 1.70
N ARG A 254 -14.81 -29.06 2.34
CA ARG A 254 -15.72 -30.22 2.47
C ARG A 254 -16.71 -30.36 1.31
N GLY A 255 -16.66 -29.45 0.34
CA GLY A 255 -17.49 -29.46 -0.86
C GLY A 255 -18.85 -28.79 -0.71
N HIS A 256 -19.20 -28.25 0.48
CA HIS A 256 -20.46 -27.53 0.70
C HIS A 256 -20.44 -26.16 0.03
N PRO A 257 -21.60 -25.62 -0.41
CA PRO A 257 -21.69 -24.26 -0.92
C PRO A 257 -21.09 -23.22 0.05
N ALA A 258 -20.41 -22.23 -0.52
CA ALA A 258 -19.84 -21.11 0.21
C ALA A 258 -20.17 -19.78 -0.49
N ARG A 259 -20.29 -18.71 0.31
CA ARG A 259 -20.46 -17.34 -0.19
C ARG A 259 -19.30 -16.48 0.29
N LEU A 260 -18.72 -15.74 -0.65
CA LEU A 260 -17.66 -14.78 -0.43
C LEU A 260 -18.21 -13.36 -0.66
N GLY A 261 -17.78 -12.42 0.17
CA GLY A 261 -17.86 -11.01 -0.14
C GLY A 261 -16.49 -10.37 0.08
N ALA A 262 -16.05 -9.54 -0.87
CA ALA A 262 -14.83 -8.76 -0.74
C ALA A 262 -15.15 -7.27 -0.98
N ARG A 263 -14.61 -6.39 -0.13
CA ARG A 263 -14.73 -4.94 -0.30
C ARG A 263 -13.92 -4.51 -1.52
N PHE A 264 -14.51 -3.67 -2.37
CA PHE A 264 -13.90 -3.29 -3.65
C PHE A 264 -14.22 -1.85 -4.10
N PRO A 265 -13.22 -1.10 -4.60
CA PRO A 265 -11.81 -1.40 -4.44
C PRO A 265 -11.41 -1.28 -2.96
N LEU A 266 -10.28 -1.88 -2.61
CA LEU A 266 -9.73 -1.77 -1.26
C LEU A 266 -8.22 -1.59 -1.38
N HIS A 267 -7.75 -0.39 -1.05
CA HIS A 267 -6.34 -0.04 -1.11
C HIS A 267 -5.76 0.10 0.29
N ARG A 268 -4.51 -0.36 0.45
CA ARG A 268 -3.75 -0.19 1.70
C ARG A 268 -3.48 1.28 1.99
N GLN A 269 -3.32 2.09 0.95
CA GLN A 269 -3.01 3.50 1.02
C GLN A 269 -4.07 4.30 1.77
N ASP A 270 -5.31 3.79 1.84
CA ASP A 270 -6.41 4.42 2.60
C ASP A 270 -6.40 4.02 4.08
N TYR A 271 -5.62 3.00 4.44
CA TYR A 271 -5.49 2.46 5.80
C TYR A 271 -4.00 2.18 6.13
N PRO A 272 -3.11 3.20 6.05
CA PRO A 272 -1.66 3.00 6.02
C PRO A 272 -1.09 2.39 7.31
N LEU A 273 -1.75 2.56 8.45
CA LEU A 273 -1.35 1.97 9.73
C LEU A 273 -1.88 0.55 9.97
N CYS A 274 -2.78 0.06 9.13
CA CYS A 274 -3.41 -1.23 9.33
C CYS A 274 -2.50 -2.38 8.88
N ASP A 275 -1.52 -2.72 9.73
CA ASP A 275 -0.45 -3.69 9.45
C ASP A 275 -0.71 -5.11 9.99
N LEU A 276 -1.84 -5.32 10.68
CA LEU A 276 -2.24 -6.63 11.20
C LEU A 276 -3.40 -7.21 10.40
N HIS A 277 -3.21 -8.40 9.82
CA HIS A 277 -4.34 -9.22 9.38
C HIS A 277 -5.02 -9.85 10.60
N VAL A 278 -6.34 -9.68 10.70
CA VAL A 278 -7.17 -10.26 11.76
C VAL A 278 -8.28 -11.10 11.15
N ALA A 279 -8.33 -12.38 11.50
CA ALA A 279 -9.40 -13.30 11.14
C ALA A 279 -10.31 -13.57 12.35
N ILE A 280 -11.58 -13.20 12.24
CA ILE A 280 -12.61 -13.45 13.25
C ILE A 280 -13.56 -14.51 12.73
N SER A 281 -13.51 -15.71 13.32
CA SER A 281 -14.38 -16.83 12.98
C SER A 281 -15.54 -16.90 13.97
N VAL A 282 -16.78 -16.77 13.49
CA VAL A 282 -18.00 -16.89 14.29
C VAL A 282 -18.88 -18.03 13.76
N PRO A 283 -19.20 -19.05 14.58
CA PRO A 283 -20.16 -20.08 14.20
C PRO A 283 -21.59 -19.54 14.20
N TYR A 284 -22.50 -20.15 13.45
CA TYR A 284 -23.94 -19.86 13.55
C TYR A 284 -24.76 -21.12 13.79
N ALA A 285 -25.85 -20.96 14.55
CA ALA A 285 -26.69 -22.07 15.00
C ALA A 285 -27.74 -22.50 13.97
N ASN A 286 -28.27 -21.56 13.18
CA ASN A 286 -29.38 -21.81 12.26
C ASN A 286 -28.89 -21.78 10.82
N SER A 287 -29.06 -22.90 10.10
CA SER A 287 -28.63 -23.05 8.72
C SER A 287 -29.61 -23.85 7.88
N ASN A 288 -29.59 -23.61 6.56
CA ASN A 288 -30.33 -24.41 5.59
C ASN A 288 -29.61 -25.75 5.30
N PRO A 289 -30.17 -26.65 4.46
CA PRO A 289 -29.50 -27.90 4.09
C PRO A 289 -28.11 -27.75 3.47
N ASP A 290 -27.83 -26.61 2.84
CA ASP A 290 -26.51 -26.26 2.28
C ASP A 290 -25.52 -25.75 3.34
N ARG A 291 -25.93 -25.71 4.61
CA ARG A 291 -25.18 -25.17 5.74
C ARG A 291 -24.86 -23.68 5.61
N LEU A 292 -25.70 -22.92 4.92
CA LEU A 292 -25.67 -21.46 4.88
C LEU A 292 -26.61 -20.87 5.92
N PRO A 293 -26.31 -19.68 6.49
CA PRO A 293 -27.07 -19.13 7.59
C PRO A 293 -28.48 -18.71 7.15
N VAL A 294 -29.46 -18.97 7.99
CA VAL A 294 -30.84 -18.48 7.88
C VAL A 294 -31.21 -17.70 9.14
N GLU A 295 -32.38 -17.07 9.17
CA GLU A 295 -32.83 -16.38 10.39
C GLU A 295 -33.01 -17.37 11.57
N PRO A 296 -32.72 -16.96 12.82
CA PRO A 296 -32.24 -15.64 13.26
C PRO A 296 -30.73 -15.39 13.07
N SER A 297 -29.97 -16.42 12.69
CA SER A 297 -28.50 -16.34 12.59
C SER A 297 -28.00 -15.36 11.54
N SER A 298 -28.70 -15.23 10.39
CA SER A 298 -28.37 -14.22 9.39
C SER A 298 -28.49 -12.80 9.93
N GLY A 299 -29.52 -12.51 10.74
CA GLY A 299 -29.68 -11.24 11.44
C GLY A 299 -28.55 -10.97 12.44
N ALA A 300 -28.18 -11.97 13.25
CA ALA A 300 -27.08 -11.87 14.21
C ALA A 300 -25.73 -11.59 13.53
N LEU A 301 -25.43 -12.26 12.42
CA LEU A 301 -24.21 -12.02 11.64
C LEU A 301 -24.16 -10.60 11.06
N ARG A 302 -25.28 -10.08 10.53
CA ARG A 302 -25.36 -8.70 10.04
C ARG A 302 -25.16 -7.69 11.17
N ALA A 303 -25.72 -7.95 12.35
CA ALA A 303 -25.53 -7.10 13.52
C ALA A 303 -24.07 -7.10 14.00
N PHE A 304 -23.39 -8.24 13.93
CA PHE A 304 -21.95 -8.35 14.22
C PHE A 304 -21.11 -7.57 13.22
N GLU A 305 -21.38 -7.73 11.91
CA GLU A 305 -20.69 -7.00 10.84
C GLU A 305 -20.84 -5.48 11.00
N LYS A 306 -22.03 -4.99 11.37
CA LYS A 306 -22.26 -3.57 11.68
C LYS A 306 -21.42 -3.06 12.86
N LYS A 307 -21.09 -3.90 13.84
CA LYS A 307 -20.19 -3.52 14.94
C LYS A 307 -18.75 -3.42 14.45
N LEU A 308 -18.31 -4.35 13.60
CA LEU A 308 -16.99 -4.29 12.97
C LEU A 308 -16.82 -3.03 12.11
N ALA A 309 -17.84 -2.66 11.32
CA ALA A 309 -17.80 -1.47 10.48
C ALA A 309 -17.67 -0.15 11.26
N LYS A 310 -18.08 -0.12 12.53
CA LYS A 310 -17.96 1.07 13.41
C LYS A 310 -16.55 1.32 13.93
N LEU A 311 -15.61 0.40 13.69
CA LEU A 311 -14.22 0.57 14.13
C LEU A 311 -13.49 1.66 13.32
N GLY A 312 -13.99 1.97 12.12
CA GLY A 312 -13.45 3.02 11.24
C GLY A 312 -12.03 2.71 10.79
N ASP A 313 -11.19 3.74 10.72
CA ASP A 313 -9.82 3.63 10.18
C ASP A 313 -8.87 2.82 11.07
N ARG A 314 -9.31 2.47 12.28
CA ARG A 314 -8.55 1.57 13.19
C ARG A 314 -8.62 0.12 12.74
N ALA A 315 -9.69 -0.29 12.06
CA ALA A 315 -9.82 -1.62 11.49
C ALA A 315 -10.80 -1.66 10.31
N VAL A 316 -10.31 -2.07 9.14
CA VAL A 316 -11.10 -2.20 7.92
C VAL A 316 -11.51 -3.64 7.70
N LEU A 317 -12.81 -3.88 7.53
CA LEU A 317 -13.33 -5.18 7.09
C LEU A 317 -13.10 -5.34 5.59
N ALA A 318 -12.25 -6.30 5.21
CA ALA A 318 -11.84 -6.54 3.84
C ALA A 318 -12.64 -7.66 3.17
N VAL A 319 -12.79 -8.80 3.85
CA VAL A 319 -13.41 -10.00 3.28
C VAL A 319 -14.33 -10.67 4.29
N ARG A 320 -15.42 -11.25 3.80
CA ARG A 320 -16.29 -12.15 4.56
C ARG A 320 -16.50 -13.46 3.81
N GLU A 321 -16.26 -14.57 4.49
CA GLU A 321 -16.46 -15.92 3.97
C GLU A 321 -17.53 -16.64 4.77
N THR A 322 -18.43 -17.34 4.08
CA THR A 322 -19.56 -18.03 4.71
C THR A 322 -19.69 -19.42 4.16
N GLY A 323 -19.74 -20.41 5.03
CA GLY A 323 -20.08 -21.77 4.64
C GLY A 323 -19.88 -22.71 5.80
N ASP A 324 -20.47 -23.90 5.69
CA ASP A 324 -20.27 -24.99 6.65
C ASP A 324 -20.53 -24.60 8.13
N GLY A 325 -21.57 -23.79 8.38
CA GLY A 325 -21.91 -23.36 9.74
C GLY A 325 -21.01 -22.25 10.32
N LEU A 326 -20.13 -21.66 9.51
CA LEU A 326 -19.13 -20.67 9.94
C LEU A 326 -19.15 -19.42 9.06
N ARG A 327 -18.98 -18.25 9.69
CA ARG A 327 -18.62 -16.99 9.02
C ARG A 327 -17.23 -16.59 9.48
N VAL A 328 -16.33 -16.28 8.54
CA VAL A 328 -15.02 -15.70 8.82
C VAL A 328 -15.01 -14.27 8.29
N PHE A 329 -14.65 -13.32 9.15
CA PHE A 329 -14.40 -11.92 8.79
C PHE A 329 -12.89 -11.71 8.77
N HIS A 330 -12.36 -11.21 7.66
CA HIS A 330 -10.96 -10.80 7.53
C HIS A 330 -10.89 -9.28 7.56
N LEU A 331 -10.14 -8.76 8.52
CA LEU A 331 -9.90 -7.35 8.72
C LEU A 331 -8.41 -7.04 8.61
N TYR A 332 -8.08 -5.80 8.29
CA TYR A 332 -6.79 -5.23 8.65
C TYR A 332 -6.97 -4.22 9.76
N ALA A 333 -6.07 -4.23 10.74
CA ALA A 333 -6.17 -3.43 11.95
C ALA A 333 -4.86 -2.72 12.27
N ASP A 334 -4.94 -1.51 12.82
CA ASP A 334 -3.79 -0.79 13.35
C ASP A 334 -3.40 -1.38 14.72
N PRO A 335 -2.20 -1.98 14.84
CA PRO A 335 -1.73 -2.57 16.09
C PRO A 335 -1.70 -1.57 17.26
N ASP A 336 -1.48 -0.29 16.99
CA ASP A 336 -1.25 0.73 18.03
C ASP A 336 -2.55 1.39 18.51
N SER A 337 -3.66 1.12 17.83
CA SER A 337 -4.96 1.73 18.13
C SER A 337 -5.72 1.09 19.30
N GLY A 338 -5.21 -0.01 19.87
CA GLY A 338 -5.88 -0.81 20.88
C GLY A 338 -7.08 -1.64 20.37
N VAL A 339 -7.37 -1.57 19.07
CA VAL A 339 -8.56 -2.20 18.46
C VAL A 339 -8.58 -3.72 18.58
N ILE A 340 -7.42 -4.38 18.72
CA ILE A 340 -7.36 -5.84 18.88
C ILE A 340 -8.09 -6.31 20.14
N SER A 341 -7.96 -5.57 21.24
CA SER A 341 -8.69 -5.87 22.49
C SER A 341 -10.20 -5.69 22.32
N GLU A 342 -10.62 -4.69 21.53
CA GLU A 342 -12.03 -4.46 21.19
C GLU A 342 -12.58 -5.60 20.32
N LEU A 343 -11.81 -6.09 19.35
CA LEU A 343 -12.16 -7.25 18.53
C LEU A 343 -12.27 -8.54 19.35
N ASP A 344 -11.36 -8.77 20.29
CA ASP A 344 -11.42 -9.91 21.22
C ASP A 344 -12.70 -9.85 22.09
N GLN A 345 -13.08 -8.65 22.57
CA GLN A 345 -14.32 -8.44 23.34
C GLN A 345 -15.58 -8.65 22.48
N LEU A 346 -15.59 -8.11 21.26
CA LEU A 346 -16.70 -8.30 20.32
C LEU A 346 -16.91 -9.78 20.02
N ALA A 347 -15.84 -10.52 19.73
CA ALA A 347 -15.90 -11.97 19.50
C ALA A 347 -16.39 -12.72 20.74
N ALA A 348 -15.92 -12.37 21.94
CA ALA A 348 -16.37 -12.99 23.19
C ALA A 348 -17.87 -12.77 23.48
N ALA A 349 -18.46 -11.68 22.98
CA ALA A 349 -19.89 -11.38 23.10
C ALA A 349 -20.78 -12.12 22.09
N TRP A 350 -20.21 -12.96 21.22
CA TRP A 350 -20.97 -13.75 20.25
C TRP A 350 -21.79 -14.86 20.94
N SER A 351 -23.08 -14.95 20.63
CA SER A 351 -24.03 -15.82 21.35
C SER A 351 -24.26 -17.19 20.72
N GLU A 352 -23.88 -17.40 19.46
CA GLU A 352 -24.17 -18.65 18.72
C GLU A 352 -22.98 -19.63 18.69
N GLY A 353 -22.15 -19.59 19.74
CA GLY A 353 -21.04 -20.52 19.94
C GLY A 353 -19.72 -19.80 20.19
N LYS A 354 -18.62 -20.55 20.16
CA LYS A 354 -17.30 -20.02 20.49
C LYS A 354 -16.66 -19.33 19.28
N ALA A 355 -16.70 -18.00 19.27
CA ALA A 355 -15.93 -17.21 18.32
C ALA A 355 -14.42 -17.36 18.56
N LYS A 356 -13.62 -17.13 17.51
CA LYS A 356 -12.16 -17.15 17.57
C LYS A 356 -11.60 -15.94 16.84
N VAL A 357 -10.59 -15.31 17.44
CA VAL A 357 -9.80 -14.23 16.83
C VAL A 357 -8.38 -14.73 16.65
N ALA A 358 -7.85 -14.61 15.44
CA ALA A 358 -6.45 -14.82 15.12
C ALA A 358 -5.89 -13.56 14.46
N SER A 359 -4.70 -13.12 14.88
CA SER A 359 -4.03 -11.96 14.30
C SER A 359 -2.61 -12.33 13.89
N THR A 360 -2.15 -11.81 12.76
CA THR A 360 -0.80 -12.00 12.22
C THR A 360 -0.30 -10.69 11.63
N SER A 361 0.97 -10.35 11.84
CA SER A 361 1.58 -9.21 11.16
C SER A 361 1.61 -9.47 9.66
N ASP A 362 1.08 -8.54 8.90
CA ASP A 362 0.99 -8.58 7.44
C ASP A 362 0.97 -7.16 6.85
N PRO A 363 2.05 -6.37 7.04
CA PRO A 363 2.12 -5.00 6.53
C PRO A 363 2.05 -4.96 5.00
N GLY A 364 2.37 -6.05 4.29
CA GLY A 364 2.24 -6.12 2.84
C GLY A 364 0.83 -6.45 2.32
N TRP A 365 -0.14 -6.67 3.22
CA TRP A 365 -1.50 -7.10 2.90
C TRP A 365 -1.58 -8.41 2.07
N LYS A 366 -0.62 -9.31 2.25
CA LYS A 366 -0.47 -10.53 1.44
C LYS A 366 -1.60 -11.53 1.66
N ALA A 367 -2.25 -11.51 2.83
CA ALA A 367 -3.36 -12.40 3.14
C ALA A 367 -4.59 -12.13 2.26
N LEU A 368 -4.69 -10.97 1.59
CA LEU A 368 -5.80 -10.67 0.68
C LEU A 368 -5.56 -11.08 -0.77
N MET A 369 -4.33 -11.45 -1.15
CA MET A 369 -4.02 -11.83 -2.54
C MET A 369 -4.97 -12.87 -3.14
N PRO A 370 -5.42 -13.91 -2.40
CA PRO A 370 -6.37 -14.89 -2.96
C PRO A 370 -7.77 -14.35 -3.26
N TYR A 371 -8.11 -13.15 -2.79
CA TYR A 371 -9.43 -12.53 -2.91
C TYR A 371 -9.44 -11.31 -3.85
N GLN A 372 -8.27 -10.95 -4.40
CA GLN A 372 -8.19 -9.90 -5.42
C GLN A 372 -8.72 -10.45 -6.76
N PRO A 373 -9.58 -9.70 -7.47
CA PRO A 373 -10.19 -10.13 -8.73
C PRO A 373 -9.22 -10.32 -9.90
#